data_AF-A0A349Z335-F1
#
_entry.id   AF-A0A349Z335-F1
#
_cell.length_a   1.000
_cell.length_b   1.000
_cell.length_c   1.000
_cell.angle_alpha   90.00
_cell.angle_beta   90.00
_cell.angle_gamma   90.00
#
_symmetry.space_group_name_H-M   'P 1'
#
loop_
_entity.id
_entity.type
_entity.pdbx_description
1 polymer ?
#
loop_
_entity_poly.entity_id
_entity_poly.type
_entity_poly.pdbx_seq_one_letter_code
_entity_poly.pdbx_strand_id
1 'polypeptide(L)'
;GTSEYRQFASQLGQRTWTCMVYLNEVEAGGETEFVKLGKSLTPRPGTAVIWNNLVPDGRPNANTLHHAHPVIKGEKVVITKWFREAV
;
A
#
# COMPACT_ATOMS: atom_id res chain seq x y z
N GLY A 1 -19.13 -3.18 4.04
CA GLY A 1 -17.87 -3.55 4.73
C GLY A 1 -18.08 -4.86 5.47
N THR A 2 -17.02 -5.67 5.56
CA THR A 2 -17.06 -6.94 6.31
C THR A 2 -17.19 -6.69 7.82
N SER A 3 -17.40 -7.74 8.61
CA SER A 3 -17.38 -7.69 10.09
C SER A 3 -16.09 -7.10 10.62
N GLU A 4 -14.97 -7.52 10.06
CA GLU A 4 -13.62 -7.11 10.44
C GLU A 4 -13.41 -5.63 10.15
N TYR A 5 -13.92 -5.15 9.00
CA TYR A 5 -13.88 -3.72 8.68
C TYR A 5 -14.56 -2.88 9.76
N ARG A 6 -15.77 -3.26 10.16
CA ARG A 6 -16.50 -2.54 11.22
C ARG A 6 -15.77 -2.62 12.55
N GLN A 7 -15.16 -3.75 12.88
CA GLN A 7 -14.41 -3.92 14.12
C GLN A 7 -13.15 -3.02 14.16
N PHE A 8 -12.33 -3.04 13.11
CA PHE A 8 -11.02 -2.37 13.10
C PHE A 8 -11.04 -0.92 12.63
N ALA A 9 -12.10 -0.47 11.96
CA ALA A 9 -12.24 0.92 11.50
C ALA A 9 -13.23 1.75 12.33
N SER A 10 -13.89 1.15 13.34
CA SER A 10 -14.91 1.84 14.15
C SER A 10 -14.39 3.04 14.94
N GLN A 11 -13.13 3.00 15.41
CA GLN A 11 -12.59 4.05 16.28
C GLN A 11 -11.71 5.07 15.55
N LEU A 12 -10.85 4.60 14.65
CA LEU A 12 -9.87 5.46 13.97
C LEU A 12 -10.30 5.89 12.56
N GLY A 13 -11.46 5.40 12.07
CA GLY A 13 -11.93 5.66 10.72
C GLY A 13 -11.15 4.90 9.63
N GLN A 14 -11.45 5.22 8.37
CA GLN A 14 -10.84 4.59 7.20
C GLN A 14 -9.40 5.08 6.99
N ARG A 15 -8.57 4.26 6.32
CA ARG A 15 -7.25 4.68 5.84
C ARG A 15 -7.41 5.71 4.72
N THR A 16 -6.84 6.89 4.87
CA THR A 16 -6.89 7.96 3.87
C THR A 16 -5.73 7.81 2.90
N TRP A 17 -4.50 7.87 3.40
CA TRP A 17 -3.28 7.74 2.60
C TRP A 17 -2.43 6.55 3.05
N THR A 18 -1.61 6.06 2.14
CA THR A 18 -0.53 5.12 2.46
C THR A 18 0.76 5.63 1.88
N CYS A 19 1.80 5.60 2.70
CA CYS A 19 3.18 5.84 2.31
C CYS A 19 3.96 4.56 2.59
N MET A 20 4.59 4.01 1.56
CA MET A 20 5.45 2.84 1.66
C MET A 20 6.86 3.19 1.18
N VAL A 21 7.86 2.92 2.02
CA VAL A 21 9.28 3.21 1.74
C VAL A 21 10.03 1.89 1.56
N TYR A 22 10.80 1.79 0.47
CA TYR A 22 11.72 0.66 0.26
C TYR A 22 13.04 0.92 0.96
N LEU A 23 13.47 0.00 1.82
CA LEU A 23 14.66 0.18 2.66
C LEU A 23 15.93 -0.44 2.08
N ASN A 24 15.78 -1.42 1.19
CA ASN A 24 16.89 -2.13 0.57
C ASN A 24 16.60 -2.47 -0.90
N GLU A 25 17.64 -2.91 -1.59
CA GLU A 25 17.56 -3.41 -2.95
C GLU A 25 17.15 -4.89 -2.89
N VAL A 26 16.30 -5.31 -3.82
CA VAL A 26 15.84 -6.69 -3.94
C VAL A 26 16.54 -7.29 -5.15
N GLU A 27 17.23 -8.43 -4.97
CA GLU A 27 18.03 -9.01 -6.05
C GLU A 27 17.16 -9.50 -7.23
N ALA A 28 15.99 -10.09 -6.95
CA ALA A 28 15.02 -10.46 -7.98
C ALA A 28 13.58 -10.54 -7.44
N GLY A 29 12.62 -10.04 -8.22
CA GLY A 29 11.20 -9.99 -7.88
C GLY A 29 10.88 -8.91 -6.85
N GLY A 30 9.80 -9.11 -6.08
CA GLY A 30 9.41 -8.20 -5.02
C GLY A 30 8.78 -6.88 -5.49
N GLU A 31 8.39 -6.74 -6.75
CA GLU A 31 7.68 -5.57 -7.26
C GLU A 31 6.37 -5.34 -6.51
N THR A 32 5.99 -4.07 -6.35
CA THR A 32 4.65 -3.72 -5.87
C THR A 32 3.79 -3.38 -7.07
N GLU A 33 2.78 -4.20 -7.34
CA GLU A 33 1.88 -4.02 -8.48
C GLU A 33 0.56 -3.39 -8.03
N PHE A 34 0.13 -2.36 -8.77
CA PHE A 34 -1.20 -1.79 -8.73
C PHE A 34 -2.02 -2.38 -9.88
N VAL A 35 -2.74 -3.47 -9.59
CA VAL A 35 -3.37 -4.36 -10.58
C VAL A 35 -4.30 -3.58 -11.52
N LYS A 36 -5.16 -2.72 -10.97
CA LYS A 36 -6.12 -1.94 -11.78
C LYS A 36 -5.47 -0.84 -12.62
N LEU A 37 -4.25 -0.44 -12.28
CA LEU A 37 -3.47 0.55 -13.02
C LEU A 37 -2.52 -0.09 -14.04
N GLY A 38 -2.33 -1.41 -14.00
CA GLY A 38 -1.33 -2.10 -14.82
C GLY A 38 0.09 -1.57 -14.58
N LYS A 39 0.40 -1.15 -13.34
CA LYS A 39 1.70 -0.58 -12.98
C LYS A 39 2.40 -1.41 -11.92
N SER A 40 3.62 -1.82 -12.22
CA SER A 40 4.51 -2.49 -11.25
C SER A 40 5.69 -1.60 -10.91
N LEU A 41 5.97 -1.49 -9.62
CA LEU A 41 7.03 -0.64 -9.08
C LEU A 41 8.12 -1.52 -8.49
N THR A 42 9.29 -1.51 -9.13
CA THR A 42 10.49 -2.19 -8.62
C THR A 42 10.99 -1.52 -7.34
N PRO A 43 11.29 -2.29 -6.28
CA PRO A 43 11.86 -1.76 -5.05
C PRO A 43 13.18 -1.05 -5.32
N ARG A 44 13.30 0.19 -4.86
CA ARG A 44 14.56 0.96 -4.93
C ARG A 44 14.83 1.59 -3.58
N PRO A 45 15.98 1.30 -2.93
CA PRO A 45 16.30 1.85 -1.62
C PRO A 45 16.12 3.37 -1.56
N GLY A 46 15.52 3.86 -0.48
CA GLY A 46 15.32 5.30 -0.25
C GLY A 46 14.19 5.94 -1.06
N THR A 47 13.49 5.17 -1.90
CA THR A 47 12.29 5.66 -2.60
C THR A 47 11.01 5.35 -1.83
N ALA A 48 10.00 6.21 -2.02
CA ALA A 48 8.68 6.04 -1.44
C ALA A 48 7.60 5.97 -2.53
N VAL A 49 6.59 5.14 -2.28
CA VAL A 49 5.35 5.08 -3.05
C VAL A 49 4.24 5.59 -2.16
N ILE A 50 3.50 6.60 -2.63
CA ILE A 50 2.46 7.26 -1.87
C ILE A 50 1.17 7.28 -2.70
N TRP A 51 0.06 6.86 -2.10
CA TRP A 51 -1.25 6.87 -2.76
C TRP A 51 -2.39 7.19 -1.79
N ASN A 52 -3.48 7.71 -2.36
CA ASN A 52 -4.72 7.98 -1.66
C ASN A 52 -5.65 6.76 -1.79
N ASN A 53 -6.00 6.15 -0.66
CA ASN A 53 -6.91 5.01 -0.57
C ASN A 53 -8.37 5.41 -0.76
N LEU A 54 -8.67 6.71 -0.85
CA LEU A 54 -10.00 7.27 -1.07
C LEU A 54 -10.06 8.05 -2.39
N VAL A 55 -11.24 8.04 -3.00
CA VAL A 55 -11.62 9.00 -4.04
C VAL A 55 -12.16 10.28 -3.39
N PRO A 56 -12.31 11.41 -4.12
CA PRO A 56 -12.73 12.69 -3.54
C PRO A 56 -14.06 12.66 -2.77
N ASP A 57 -14.94 11.71 -3.06
CA ASP A 57 -16.21 11.52 -2.37
C ASP A 57 -16.11 10.65 -1.09
N GLY A 58 -14.90 10.29 -0.66
CA GLY A 58 -14.64 9.53 0.57
C GLY A 58 -14.80 8.01 0.44
N ARG A 59 -15.18 7.49 -0.73
CA ARG A 59 -15.25 6.03 -0.93
C ARG A 59 -13.87 5.42 -1.15
N PRO A 60 -13.67 4.12 -0.85
CA PRO A 60 -12.43 3.43 -1.18
C PRO A 60 -12.08 3.51 -2.67
N ASN A 61 -10.84 3.87 -2.95
CA ASN A 61 -10.30 3.97 -4.29
C ASN A 61 -9.96 2.59 -4.84
N ALA A 62 -10.80 2.07 -5.73
CA ALA A 62 -10.59 0.73 -6.28
C ALA A 62 -9.32 0.63 -7.14
N ASN A 63 -8.79 1.75 -7.66
CA ASN A 63 -7.57 1.77 -8.46
C ASN A 63 -6.30 1.50 -7.63
N THR A 64 -6.39 1.59 -6.30
CA THR A 64 -5.26 1.33 -5.40
C THR A 64 -5.22 -0.10 -4.90
N LEU A 65 -5.95 -1.03 -5.53
CA LEU A 65 -5.76 -2.46 -5.30
C LEU A 65 -4.33 -2.84 -5.69
N HIS A 66 -3.57 -3.35 -4.72
CA HIS A 66 -2.16 -3.68 -4.89
C HIS A 66 -1.75 -4.93 -4.13
N HIS A 67 -0.66 -5.55 -4.59
CA HIS A 67 0.04 -6.62 -3.90
C HIS A 67 1.55 -6.50 -4.10
N ALA A 68 2.31 -7.23 -3.28
CA ALA A 68 3.71 -7.48 -3.55
C ALA A 68 3.85 -8.79 -4.32
N HIS A 69 4.60 -8.78 -5.42
CA HIS A 69 5.06 -10.01 -6.06
C HIS A 69 5.99 -10.77 -5.12
N PRO A 70 6.10 -12.10 -5.27
CA PRO A 70 7.09 -12.89 -4.54
C PRO A 70 8.50 -12.34 -4.75
N VAL A 71 9.29 -12.33 -3.68
CA VAL A 71 10.74 -12.16 -3.80
C VAL A 71 11.30 -13.49 -4.32
N ILE A 72 11.98 -13.44 -5.46
CA ILE A 72 12.59 -14.61 -6.09
C ILE A 72 14.01 -14.82 -5.54
N LYS A 73 14.73 -13.73 -5.25
CA LYS A 73 16.07 -13.77 -4.66
C LYS A 73 16.32 -12.55 -3.77
N GLY A 74 17.03 -12.76 -2.66
CA GLY A 74 17.34 -11.73 -1.67
C GLY A 74 16.20 -11.54 -0.65
N GLU A 75 16.04 -10.31 -0.18
CA GLU A 75 15.05 -9.91 0.82
C GLU A 75 14.42 -8.57 0.44
N LYS A 76 13.15 -8.34 0.79
CA LYS A 76 12.48 -7.04 0.65
C LYS A 76 12.06 -6.51 2.02
N VAL A 77 12.61 -5.36 2.39
CA VAL A 77 12.30 -4.65 3.64
C VAL A 77 11.59 -3.34 3.31
N VAL A 78 10.42 -3.11 3.94
CA VAL A 78 9.62 -1.89 3.74
C VAL A 78 9.14 -1.32 5.06
N ILE A 79 8.99 0.01 5.09
CA ILE A 79 8.17 0.71 6.09
C ILE A 79 6.84 1.06 5.44
N THR A 80 5.71 0.76 6.09
CA THR A 80 4.39 1.20 5.65
C THR A 80 3.74 2.06 6.73
N LYS A 81 3.38 3.30 6.37
CA LYS A 81 2.58 4.20 7.20
C LYS A 81 1.18 4.34 6.60
N TRP A 82 0.18 3.98 7.39
CA TRP A 82 -1.22 4.28 7.11
C TRP A 82 -1.63 5.54 7.87
N PHE A 83 -2.24 6.48 7.15
CA PHE A 83 -2.90 7.67 7.71
C PHE A 83 -4.39 7.40 7.79
N ARG A 84 -5.07 7.95 8.79
CA ARG A 84 -6.50 7.68 9.03
C ARG A 84 -7.29 8.98 9.15
N GLU A 85 -8.62 8.88 9.07
CA GLU A 85 -9.49 10.06 9.12
C GLU A 85 -9.49 10.76 10.48
N ALA A 86 -9.41 9.98 11.57
CA ALA A 86 -9.50 10.49 12.93
C ALA A 86 -8.14 10.84 13.57
N VAL A 87 -7.02 10.70 12.82
CA VAL A 87 -5.65 10.94 13.33
C VAL A 87 -4.65 11.30 12.23
#